data_AF-A0A6C0DVT9-F1
#
_entry.id   AF-A0A6C0DVT9-F1
#
_cell.length_a   1.000
_cell.length_b   1.000
_cell.length_c   1.000
_cell.angle_alpha   90.00
_cell.angle_beta   90.00
_cell.angle_gamma   90.00
#
_symmetry.space_group_name_H-M   'P 1'
#
loop_
_entity.id
_entity.type
_entity.pdbx_description
1 polymer ?
#
loop_
_entity_poly.entity_id
_entity_poly.type
_entity_poly.pdbx_seq_one_letter_code
_entity_poly.pdbx_strand_id
1 'polypeptide(L)'
;MNQLNKVRLCLFLNSCLVLFIGFYITNFATDSKYFRFGPNDDFIFISVQINTTQKYCSLLTLIFVNDVIRVIIQEFGSPVLFMNVYNPDKKEITEFSKLQLYFYANSMFLLNNIRYIFTLLIGVTQIDIALFSVLVEEVIVIFTIKMLLDEKKFINRKSLLSKEVHTLTIEMDSIDFK
;
A
#
# COMPACT_ATOMS: atom_id res chain seq x y z
N MET A 1 11.63 15.84 15.18
CA MET A 1 11.66 15.73 13.70
C MET A 1 10.26 15.99 13.14
N ASN A 2 10.09 16.97 12.23
CA ASN A 2 8.81 17.22 11.56
C ASN A 2 8.35 15.96 10.78
N GLN A 3 7.03 15.74 10.66
CA GLN A 3 6.44 14.59 9.96
C GLN A 3 7.03 14.42 8.55
N LEU A 4 7.23 15.52 7.83
CA LEU A 4 7.85 15.51 6.50
C LEU A 4 9.26 14.89 6.50
N ASN A 5 10.09 15.23 7.49
CA ASN A 5 11.45 14.72 7.57
C ASN A 5 11.48 13.23 7.96
N LYS A 6 10.49 12.77 8.75
CA LYS A 6 10.32 11.33 9.05
C LYS A 6 10.06 10.54 7.79
N VAL A 7 9.10 10.98 6.97
CA VAL A 7 8.75 10.31 5.70
C VAL A 7 9.92 10.30 4.73
N ARG A 8 10.61 11.44 4.54
CA ARG A 8 11.78 11.53 3.64
C ARG A 8 12.91 10.61 4.05
N LEU A 9 13.21 10.53 5.35
CA LEU A 9 14.24 9.64 5.86
C LEU A 9 13.85 8.16 5.63
N CYS A 10 12.62 7.77 5.93
CA CYS A 10 12.15 6.40 5.70
C CYS A 10 12.22 6.03 4.22
N LEU A 11 11.84 6.94 3.32
CA LEU A 11 11.92 6.72 1.88
C LEU A 11 13.37 6.48 1.43
N PHE A 12 14.28 7.36 1.86
CA PHE A 12 15.71 7.23 1.54
C PHE A 12 16.29 5.90 2.03
N LEU A 13 16.04 5.55 3.30
CA LEU A 13 16.54 4.31 3.89
C LEU A 13 15.96 3.08 3.17
N ASN A 14 14.68 3.11 2.80
CA ASN A 14 14.05 2.01 2.05
C ASN A 14 14.67 1.85 0.65
N SER A 15 14.90 2.96 -0.06
CA SER A 15 15.59 2.92 -1.36
C SER A 15 17.01 2.36 -1.24
N CYS A 16 17.77 2.77 -0.22
CA CYS A 16 19.09 2.22 0.05
C CYS A 16 19.04 0.70 0.33
N LEU A 17 18.05 0.23 1.09
CA LEU A 17 17.87 -1.18 1.38
C LEU A 17 17.59 -2.00 0.12
N VAL A 18 16.73 -1.52 -0.78
CA VAL A 18 16.44 -2.19 -2.07
C VAL A 18 17.71 -2.28 -2.91
N LEU A 19 18.49 -1.21 -3.01
CA LEU A 19 19.76 -1.21 -3.74
C LEU A 19 20.77 -2.18 -3.11
N PHE A 20 20.85 -2.23 -1.78
CA PHE A 20 21.72 -3.14 -1.05
C PHE A 20 21.35 -4.61 -1.31
N ILE A 21 20.07 -4.97 -1.22
CA ILE A 21 19.59 -6.32 -1.52
C ILE A 21 19.86 -6.67 -2.99
N GLY A 22 19.56 -5.76 -3.91
CA GLY A 22 19.81 -5.96 -5.35
C GLY A 22 21.29 -6.17 -5.66
N PHE A 23 22.19 -5.44 -4.99
CA PHE A 23 23.63 -5.63 -5.12
C PHE A 23 24.05 -7.04 -4.70
N TYR A 24 23.59 -7.54 -3.56
CA TYR A 24 23.91 -8.92 -3.13
C TYR A 24 23.36 -9.95 -4.09
N ILE A 25 22.09 -9.83 -4.49
CA ILE A 25 21.46 -10.81 -5.37
C ILE A 25 22.20 -10.89 -6.71
N THR A 26 22.61 -9.76 -7.29
CA THR A 26 23.30 -9.72 -8.59
C THR A 26 24.75 -10.20 -8.53
N ASN A 27 25.49 -9.89 -7.46
CA ASN A 27 26.88 -10.33 -7.32
C ASN A 27 27.04 -11.81 -6.96
N PHE A 28 26.04 -12.39 -6.27
CA PHE A 28 26.10 -13.79 -5.82
C PHE A 28 25.34 -14.77 -6.73
N ALA A 29 24.60 -14.28 -7.74
CA ALA A 29 23.88 -15.15 -8.68
C ALA A 29 24.82 -15.69 -9.77
N THR A 30 25.19 -16.97 -9.68
CA THR A 30 26.10 -17.63 -10.64
C THR A 30 25.38 -18.45 -11.72
N ASP A 31 24.18 -18.97 -11.47
CA ASP A 31 23.29 -19.61 -12.47
C ASP A 31 21.86 -19.65 -11.91
N SER A 32 20.96 -18.81 -12.42
CA SER A 32 19.69 -18.60 -11.72
C SER A 32 18.47 -19.18 -12.45
N LYS A 33 17.78 -20.08 -11.76
CA LYS A 33 16.44 -20.54 -12.16
C LYS A 33 15.38 -19.44 -12.01
N TYR A 34 15.65 -18.47 -11.13
CA TYR A 34 14.75 -17.39 -10.76
C TYR A 34 14.82 -16.19 -11.72
N PHE A 35 15.96 -15.89 -12.36
CA PHE A 35 16.07 -14.78 -13.33
C PHE A 35 15.80 -15.23 -14.76
N ARG A 36 14.65 -15.86 -14.97
CA ARG A 36 14.15 -16.24 -16.29
C ARG A 36 12.89 -15.45 -16.60
N PHE A 37 12.58 -15.35 -17.88
CA PHE A 37 11.42 -14.64 -18.39
C PHE A 37 10.55 -15.59 -19.22
N GLY A 38 9.25 -15.56 -18.96
CA GLY A 38 8.26 -16.31 -19.71
C GLY A 38 8.16 -17.79 -19.34
N PRO A 39 7.30 -18.54 -20.04
CA PRO A 39 7.08 -19.96 -19.77
C PRO A 39 8.36 -20.78 -19.99
N ASN A 40 8.61 -21.74 -19.12
CA ASN A 40 9.74 -22.66 -19.21
C ASN A 40 9.46 -23.97 -18.43
N ASP A 41 10.16 -25.05 -18.76
CA ASP A 41 9.90 -26.37 -18.14
C ASP A 41 10.28 -26.45 -16.66
N ASP A 42 11.20 -25.59 -16.21
CA ASP A 42 11.59 -25.47 -14.80
C ASP A 42 10.61 -24.60 -13.99
N PHE A 43 9.67 -23.90 -14.65
CA PHE A 43 8.72 -23.04 -13.97
C PHE A 43 7.56 -23.85 -13.42
N ILE A 44 7.62 -24.15 -12.12
CA ILE A 44 6.57 -24.88 -11.41
C ILE A 44 5.83 -23.93 -10.47
N PHE A 45 4.51 -23.82 -10.66
CA PHE A 45 3.60 -23.11 -9.77
C PHE A 45 2.63 -24.11 -9.14
N ILE A 46 2.71 -24.31 -7.81
CA ILE A 46 1.84 -25.22 -7.03
C ILE A 46 1.66 -26.58 -7.74
N SER A 47 2.78 -27.25 -8.02
CA SER A 47 2.84 -28.55 -8.72
C SER A 47 2.37 -28.55 -10.19
N VAL A 48 2.11 -27.40 -10.79
CA VAL A 48 1.79 -27.25 -12.22
C VAL A 48 2.98 -26.66 -12.95
N GLN A 49 3.45 -27.33 -14.00
CA GLN A 49 4.47 -26.79 -14.90
C GLN A 49 3.86 -25.75 -15.84
N ILE A 50 4.39 -24.53 -15.80
CA ILE A 50 4.01 -23.36 -16.60
C ILE A 50 4.95 -23.25 -17.80
N ASN A 51 4.86 -24.24 -18.68
CA ASN A 51 5.72 -24.37 -19.86
C ASN A 51 5.05 -23.95 -21.18
N THR A 52 3.78 -23.52 -21.13
CA THR A 52 3.07 -23.02 -22.31
C THR A 52 2.59 -21.59 -22.08
N THR A 53 2.53 -20.81 -23.16
CA THR A 53 2.04 -19.43 -23.14
C THR A 53 0.62 -19.34 -22.56
N GLN A 54 -0.25 -20.32 -22.85
CA GLN A 54 -1.61 -20.33 -22.30
C GLN A 54 -1.63 -20.45 -20.77
N LYS A 55 -0.84 -21.38 -20.21
CA LYS A 55 -0.71 -21.53 -18.75
C LYS A 55 -0.11 -20.27 -18.12
N TYR A 56 0.89 -19.69 -18.78
CA TYR A 56 1.53 -18.46 -18.33
C TYR A 56 0.58 -17.26 -18.32
N CYS A 57 -0.19 -17.03 -19.39
CA CYS A 57 -1.21 -15.97 -19.43
C CYS A 57 -2.31 -16.18 -18.40
N SER A 58 -2.72 -17.43 -18.15
CA SER A 58 -3.68 -17.74 -17.09
C SER A 58 -3.12 -17.39 -15.71
N LEU A 59 -1.84 -17.65 -15.46
CA LEU A 59 -1.17 -17.29 -14.22
C LEU A 59 -1.05 -15.77 -14.06
N LEU A 60 -0.64 -15.05 -15.11
CA LEU A 60 -0.60 -13.58 -15.08
C LEU A 60 -1.97 -12.97 -14.80
N THR A 61 -3.04 -13.55 -15.36
CA THR A 61 -4.42 -13.12 -15.07
C THR A 61 -4.78 -13.34 -13.61
N LEU A 62 -4.44 -14.50 -13.04
CA LEU A 62 -4.64 -14.79 -11.62
C LEU A 62 -3.93 -13.77 -10.73
N ILE A 63 -2.66 -13.47 -11.03
CA ILE A 63 -1.84 -12.49 -10.31
C ILE A 63 -2.48 -11.10 -10.40
N PHE A 64 -2.84 -10.67 -11.62
CA PHE A 64 -3.48 -9.38 -11.84
C PHE A 64 -4.74 -9.21 -10.99
N VAL A 65 -5.64 -10.18 -11.00
CA VAL A 65 -6.88 -10.12 -10.19
C VAL A 65 -6.56 -10.12 -8.69
N ASN A 66 -5.63 -10.98 -8.25
CA ASN A 66 -5.21 -11.04 -6.85
C ASN A 66 -4.67 -9.69 -6.36
N ASP A 67 -3.81 -9.06 -7.14
CA ASP A 67 -3.07 -7.86 -6.75
C ASP A 67 -3.98 -6.63 -6.76
N VAL A 68 -4.89 -6.51 -7.74
CA VAL A 68 -5.92 -5.47 -7.75
C VAL A 68 -6.78 -5.55 -6.48
N ILE A 69 -7.30 -6.75 -6.17
CA ILE A 69 -8.14 -6.95 -4.98
C ILE A 69 -7.35 -6.68 -3.70
N ARG A 70 -6.09 -7.13 -3.65
CA ARG A 70 -5.20 -6.91 -2.51
C ARG A 70 -5.01 -5.42 -2.26
N VAL A 71 -4.66 -4.63 -3.27
CA VAL A 71 -4.45 -3.18 -3.14
C VAL A 71 -5.73 -2.49 -2.66
N ILE A 72 -6.89 -2.83 -3.23
CA ILE A 72 -8.18 -2.28 -2.78
C ILE A 72 -8.41 -2.57 -1.29
N ILE A 73 -8.16 -3.80 -0.83
CA ILE A 73 -8.32 -4.16 0.58
C ILE A 73 -7.32 -3.38 1.46
N GLN A 74 -6.07 -3.23 1.02
CA GLN A 74 -5.01 -2.55 1.77
C GLN A 74 -5.21 -1.03 1.86
N GLU A 75 -5.76 -0.41 0.82
CA GLU A 75 -5.94 1.04 0.75
C GLU A 75 -7.28 1.51 1.33
N PHE A 76 -8.33 0.68 1.27
CA PHE A 76 -9.66 1.05 1.79
C PHE A 76 -10.04 0.28 3.06
N GLY A 77 -10.01 -1.06 3.01
CA GLY A 77 -10.49 -1.89 4.11
C GLY A 77 -9.60 -1.82 5.35
N SER A 78 -8.29 -1.97 5.16
CA SER A 78 -7.32 -2.01 6.25
C SER A 78 -7.28 -0.70 7.06
N PRO A 79 -7.24 0.50 6.48
CA PRO A 79 -7.22 1.74 7.25
C PRO A 79 -8.50 1.94 8.06
N VAL A 80 -9.68 1.63 7.51
CA VAL A 80 -10.96 1.75 8.22
C VAL A 80 -10.95 0.85 9.47
N LEU A 81 -10.57 -0.41 9.32
CA LEU A 81 -10.51 -1.34 10.45
C LEU A 81 -9.42 -0.94 11.45
N PHE A 82 -8.23 -0.59 10.96
CA PHE A 82 -7.10 -0.24 11.82
C PHE A 82 -7.39 1.00 12.67
N MET A 83 -7.95 2.05 12.06
CA MET A 83 -8.28 3.30 12.74
C MET A 83 -9.46 3.18 13.71
N ASN A 84 -10.35 2.20 13.53
CA ASN A 84 -11.45 1.96 14.48
C ASN A 84 -11.06 0.98 15.60
N VAL A 85 -10.19 0.00 15.34
CA VAL A 85 -9.83 -1.03 16.34
C VAL A 85 -8.64 -0.60 17.19
N TYR A 86 -7.59 -0.03 16.60
CA TYR A 86 -6.31 0.19 17.26
C TYR A 86 -6.02 1.65 17.63
N ASN A 87 -6.83 2.60 17.18
CA ASN A 87 -6.64 4.00 17.56
C ASN A 87 -7.02 4.20 19.04
N PRO A 88 -6.06 4.48 19.94
CA PRO A 88 -6.35 4.64 21.35
C PRO A 88 -7.23 5.87 21.63
N ASP A 89 -7.21 6.87 20.73
CA ASP A 89 -7.90 8.15 20.89
C ASP A 89 -9.36 8.08 20.41
N LYS A 90 -9.71 7.11 19.54
CA LYS A 90 -11.09 6.90 19.08
C LYS A 90 -11.83 5.96 20.04
N LYS A 91 -12.33 6.50 21.15
CA LYS A 91 -13.12 5.74 22.14
C LYS A 91 -14.59 5.60 21.75
N GLU A 92 -15.09 6.53 20.96
CA GLU A 92 -16.48 6.55 20.50
C GLU A 92 -16.54 6.14 19.03
N ILE A 93 -17.29 5.08 18.74
CA ILE A 93 -17.49 4.52 17.40
C ILE A 93 -18.99 4.46 17.16
N THR A 94 -19.46 5.12 16.10
CA THR A 94 -20.89 5.24 15.78
C THR A 94 -21.27 4.44 14.53
N GLU A 95 -20.28 4.08 13.72
CA GLU A 95 -20.47 3.49 12.40
C GLU A 95 -20.67 1.96 12.46
N PHE A 96 -20.27 1.32 13.55
CA PHE A 96 -20.31 -0.14 13.71
C PHE A 96 -20.75 -0.54 15.11
N SER A 97 -21.47 -1.67 15.23
CA SER A 97 -21.62 -2.33 16.53
C SER A 97 -20.32 -3.04 16.94
N LYS A 98 -20.11 -3.23 18.24
CA LYS A 98 -18.92 -3.92 18.78
C LYS A 98 -18.73 -5.32 18.17
N LEU A 99 -19.83 -6.08 18.00
CA LEU A 99 -19.77 -7.42 17.43
C LEU A 99 -19.45 -7.39 15.94
N GLN A 100 -20.05 -6.46 15.18
CA GLN A 100 -19.73 -6.27 13.76
C GLN A 100 -18.25 -5.94 13.57
N LEU A 101 -17.73 -4.97 14.31
CA LEU A 101 -16.34 -4.56 14.20
C LEU A 101 -15.39 -5.71 14.58
N TYR A 102 -15.70 -6.45 15.65
CA TYR A 102 -14.94 -7.63 16.05
C TYR A 102 -14.93 -8.71 14.96
N PHE A 103 -16.09 -9.02 14.38
CA PHE A 103 -16.20 -10.02 13.31
C PHE A 103 -15.44 -9.57 12.07
N TYR A 104 -15.70 -8.37 11.55
CA TYR A 104 -15.06 -7.89 10.32
C TYR A 104 -13.55 -7.76 10.46
N ALA A 105 -13.04 -7.29 11.60
CA ALA A 105 -11.61 -7.21 11.85
C ALA A 105 -10.96 -8.61 11.79
N ASN A 106 -11.47 -9.56 12.58
CA ASN A 106 -10.90 -10.92 12.63
C ASN A 106 -11.03 -11.65 11.28
N SER A 107 -12.17 -11.54 10.60
CA SER A 107 -12.36 -12.13 9.28
C SER A 107 -11.41 -11.53 8.25
N MET A 108 -11.25 -10.20 8.22
CA MET A 108 -10.32 -9.53 7.30
C MET A 108 -8.88 -9.95 7.57
N PHE A 109 -8.44 -9.98 8.82
CA PHE A 109 -7.08 -10.42 9.17
C PHE A 109 -6.83 -11.88 8.80
N LEU A 110 -7.78 -12.77 9.08
CA LEU A 110 -7.67 -14.19 8.71
C LEU A 110 -7.54 -14.36 7.19
N LEU A 111 -8.45 -13.74 6.43
CA LEU A 111 -8.44 -13.84 4.96
C LEU A 111 -7.17 -13.22 4.36
N ASN A 112 -6.71 -12.09 4.91
CA ASN A 112 -5.44 -11.48 4.49
C ASN A 112 -4.25 -12.40 4.74
N ASN A 113 -4.19 -13.07 5.89
CA ASN A 113 -3.10 -14.00 6.21
C ASN A 113 -3.12 -15.24 5.30
N ILE A 114 -4.30 -15.80 5.02
CA ILE A 114 -4.44 -16.91 4.06
C ILE A 114 -4.00 -16.48 2.67
N ARG A 115 -4.46 -15.32 2.18
CA ARG A 115 -4.05 -14.78 0.87
C ARG A 115 -2.54 -14.55 0.81
N TYR A 116 -1.94 -14.02 1.87
CA TYR A 116 -0.51 -13.74 1.94
C TYR A 116 0.36 -14.98 1.68
N ILE A 117 -0.06 -16.16 2.16
CA ILE A 117 0.64 -17.43 1.87
C ILE A 117 0.66 -17.69 0.35
N PHE A 118 -0.47 -17.51 -0.33
CA PHE A 118 -0.54 -17.69 -1.78
C PHE A 118 0.31 -16.67 -2.54
N THR A 119 0.31 -15.41 -2.10
CA THR A 119 1.15 -14.35 -2.68
C THR A 119 2.64 -14.67 -2.55
N LEU A 120 3.08 -15.19 -1.40
CA LEU A 120 4.46 -15.64 -1.21
C LEU A 120 4.81 -16.79 -2.16
N LEU A 121 3.93 -17.78 -2.30
CA LEU A 121 4.14 -18.90 -3.22
C LEU A 121 4.25 -18.44 -4.67
N ILE A 122 3.47 -17.43 -5.09
CA ILE A 122 3.57 -16.82 -6.41
C ILE A 122 4.91 -16.09 -6.58
N GLY A 123 5.24 -15.19 -5.65
CA GLY A 123 6.36 -14.25 -5.80
C GLY A 123 7.75 -14.89 -5.77
N VAL A 124 7.91 -16.07 -5.16
CA VAL A 124 9.19 -16.78 -5.07
C VAL A 124 9.50 -17.61 -6.34
N THR A 125 8.56 -17.72 -7.29
CA THR A 125 8.73 -18.61 -8.45
C THR A 125 9.72 -18.09 -9.49
N GLN A 126 9.51 -16.90 -10.05
CA GLN A 126 10.36 -16.29 -11.06
C GLN A 126 10.32 -14.76 -10.96
N ILE A 127 11.40 -14.10 -11.37
CA ILE A 127 11.57 -12.64 -11.24
C ILE A 127 10.58 -11.87 -12.10
N ASP A 128 10.25 -12.37 -13.29
CA ASP A 128 9.33 -11.72 -14.23
C ASP A 128 7.91 -11.65 -13.66
N ILE A 129 7.46 -12.72 -13.00
CA ILE A 129 6.21 -12.80 -12.25
C ILE A 129 6.19 -11.80 -11.10
N ALA A 130 7.27 -11.74 -10.32
CA ALA A 130 7.38 -10.79 -9.22
C ALA A 130 7.36 -9.33 -9.70
N LEU A 131 8.08 -9.03 -10.79
CA LEU A 131 8.09 -7.71 -11.41
C LEU A 131 6.72 -7.33 -11.98
N PHE A 132 6.03 -8.26 -12.65
CA PHE A 132 4.68 -8.05 -13.14
C PHE A 132 3.71 -7.72 -12.00
N SER A 133 3.76 -8.50 -10.91
CA SER A 133 2.95 -8.26 -9.71
C SER A 133 3.18 -6.86 -9.13
N VAL A 134 4.45 -6.47 -8.94
CA VAL A 134 4.79 -5.12 -8.46
C VAL A 134 4.27 -4.03 -9.39
N LEU A 135 4.40 -4.19 -10.71
CA LEU A 135 3.90 -3.20 -11.67
C LEU A 135 2.38 -3.05 -11.60
N VAL A 136 1.65 -4.16 -11.46
CA VAL A 136 0.18 -4.11 -11.29
C VAL A 136 -0.16 -3.38 -9.99
N GLU A 137 0.48 -3.74 -8.87
CA GLU A 137 0.23 -3.09 -7.58
C GLU A 137 0.49 -1.59 -7.64
N GLU A 138 1.63 -1.15 -8.18
CA GLU A 138 1.99 0.28 -8.27
C GLU A 138 0.99 1.08 -9.13
N VAL A 139 0.51 0.52 -10.24
CA VAL A 139 -0.49 1.20 -11.09
C VAL A 139 -1.78 1.45 -10.30
N ILE A 140 -2.26 0.44 -9.56
CA ILE A 140 -3.47 0.58 -8.76
C ILE A 140 -3.25 1.50 -7.56
N VAL A 141 -2.10 1.41 -6.88
CA VAL A 141 -1.74 2.27 -5.74
C VAL A 141 -1.68 3.74 -6.14
N ILE A 142 -1.09 4.07 -7.29
CA ILE A 142 -1.07 5.45 -7.80
C ILE A 142 -2.49 5.99 -7.96
N PHE A 143 -3.39 5.16 -8.49
CA PHE A 143 -4.79 5.54 -8.68
C PHE A 143 -5.52 5.71 -7.35
N THR A 144 -5.42 4.74 -6.43
CA THR A 144 -6.11 4.77 -5.14
C THR A 144 -5.61 5.90 -4.25
N ILE A 145 -4.29 6.14 -4.19
CA ILE A 145 -3.71 7.26 -3.44
C ILE A 145 -4.25 8.58 -4.00
N LYS A 146 -4.26 8.77 -5.33
CA LYS A 146 -4.79 10.00 -5.92
C LYS A 146 -6.25 10.22 -5.51
N MET A 147 -7.09 9.19 -5.64
CA MET A 147 -8.49 9.27 -5.24
C MET A 147 -8.65 9.65 -3.77
N LEU A 148 -7.87 9.05 -2.86
CA LEU A 148 -7.89 9.37 -1.43
C LEU A 148 -7.36 10.77 -1.11
N LEU A 149 -6.44 11.32 -1.91
CA LEU A 149 -5.93 12.68 -1.75
C LEU A 149 -6.91 13.72 -2.29
N ASP A 150 -7.65 13.40 -3.35
CA ASP A 150 -8.65 14.29 -3.95
C ASP A 150 -9.83 14.56 -2.98
N GLU A 151 -10.11 13.64 -2.06
CA GLU A 151 -11.09 13.85 -0.97
C GLU A 151 -10.61 14.81 0.12
N LYS A 152 -9.31 15.17 0.15
CA LYS A 152 -8.69 15.95 1.22
C LYS A 152 -8.58 17.43 0.84
N LYS A 153 -8.79 18.30 1.84
CA LYS A 153 -8.51 19.74 1.72
C LYS A 153 -7.11 20.05 2.25
N PHE A 154 -6.24 20.58 1.39
CA PHE A 154 -4.89 20.97 1.78
C PHE A 154 -4.88 22.44 2.22
N ILE A 155 -4.74 22.66 3.53
CA ILE A 155 -4.70 24.01 4.10
C ILE A 155 -3.24 24.42 4.32
N ASN A 156 -2.85 25.57 3.77
CA ASN A 156 -1.53 26.13 4.02
C ASN A 156 -1.50 26.82 5.39
N ARG A 157 -0.57 26.43 6.26
CA ARG A 157 -0.44 27.02 7.60
C ARG A 157 -0.18 28.53 7.54
N LYS A 158 0.51 29.02 6.49
CA LYS A 158 0.71 30.46 6.27
C LYS A 158 -0.59 31.19 5.96
N SER A 159 -1.53 30.57 5.24
CA SER A 159 -2.83 31.18 4.94
C SER A 159 -3.79 31.17 6.13
N LEU A 160 -3.61 30.25 7.08
CA LEU A 160 -4.38 30.25 8.34
C LEU A 160 -3.91 31.40 9.25
N LEU A 161 -2.60 31.53 9.45
CA LEU A 161 -2.03 32.61 10.26
C LEU A 161 -2.38 33.99 9.70
N SER A 162 -2.33 34.18 8.38
CA SER A 162 -2.73 35.47 7.78
C SER A 162 -4.21 35.76 7.98
N LYS A 163 -5.07 34.74 7.98
CA LYS A 163 -6.51 34.90 8.17
C LYS A 163 -6.83 35.23 9.62
N GLU A 164 -6.23 34.55 10.59
CA GLU A 164 -6.38 34.86 12.02
C GLU A 164 -5.87 36.27 12.37
N VAL A 165 -4.70 36.66 11.86
CA VAL A 165 -4.15 38.02 12.07
C VAL A 165 -5.05 39.09 11.45
N HIS A 166 -5.64 38.82 10.28
CA HIS A 166 -6.56 39.76 9.65
C HIS A 166 -7.88 39.89 10.42
N THR A 167 -8.43 38.78 10.94
CA THR A 167 -9.63 38.82 11.79
C THR A 167 -9.38 39.60 13.08
N LEU A 168 -8.22 39.39 13.73
CA LEU A 168 -7.84 40.10 14.95
C LEU A 168 -7.63 41.61 14.71
N THR A 169 -7.05 42.00 13.57
CA THR A 169 -6.91 43.43 13.22
C THR A 169 -8.27 44.10 13.01
N ILE A 170 -9.20 43.42 12.35
CA ILE A 170 -10.58 43.92 12.17
C ILE A 170 -11.31 44.06 13.52
N GLU A 171 -11.15 43.10 14.44
CA GLU A 171 -11.74 43.20 15.78
C GLU A 171 -11.14 44.36 16.58
N MET A 172 -9.82 44.56 16.52
CA MET A 172 -9.15 45.67 17.20
C MET A 172 -9.60 47.03 16.64
N ASP A 173 -9.65 47.17 15.31
CA ASP A 173 -10.15 48.40 14.67
C ASP A 173 -11.62 48.70 15.03
N SER A 174 -12.44 47.68 15.31
CA SER A 174 -13.84 47.87 15.72
C SER A 174 -14.02 48.33 17.17
N ILE A 175 -13.02 48.10 18.03
CA ILE A 175 -13.03 48.49 19.45
C ILE A 175 -12.60 49.95 19.61
N ASP A 176 -11.66 50.41 18.78
CA ASP A 176 -11.15 51.80 18.82
C ASP A 176 -12.15 52.85 18.27
N PHE A 177 -13.24 52.41 17.63
CA PHE A 177 -14.31 53.27 17.10
C PHE A 177 -15.53 53.44 18.03
N LYS A 178 -15.44 53.01 19.29
CA LYS A 178 -16.51 53.12 20.32
C LYS A 178 -16.08 54.02 21.49
#